data_AF-A0A7J6NUC6-F1
#
_entry.id   AF-A0A7J6NUC6-F1
#
_cell.length_a   1.000
_cell.length_b   1.000
_cell.length_c   1.000
_cell.angle_alpha   90.00
_cell.angle_beta   90.00
_cell.angle_gamma   90.00
#
_symmetry.space_group_name_H-M   'P 1'
#
loop_
_entity.id
_entity.type
_entity.pdbx_description
1 polymer ?
#
loop_
_entity_poly.entity_id
_entity_poly.type
_entity_poly.pdbx_seq_one_letter_code
_entity_poly.pdbx_strand_id
1 'polypeptide(L)'
;MFSASSPNLVRSMFLPYFSKKTGAPRLRLQLMGKKGRRFYRMVACNQKDPRNGKHMEVLGSFAPKVKSGVKEIRLRFSRSKFWLGVGASMSPRVEHILALSNLIPPPPPAYGRRTKGHYELLEQVMEERQKAHQAAIEVFNKLGRQQKVVFT
;
A
#
# COMPACT_ATOMS: atom_id res chain seq x y z
N MET A 1 0.53 20.46 -4.32
CA MET A 1 0.61 19.17 -5.07
C MET A 1 2.06 18.68 -5.04
N PHE A 2 2.44 17.89 -4.03
CA PHE A 2 3.82 17.39 -3.95
C PHE A 2 4.01 16.22 -4.92
N SER A 3 4.61 16.52 -6.08
CA SER A 3 5.28 15.52 -6.91
C SER A 3 6.56 15.12 -6.19
N ALA A 4 6.44 14.25 -5.17
CA ALA A 4 7.58 13.44 -4.75
C ALA A 4 7.78 12.40 -5.85
N SER A 5 8.62 12.72 -6.84
CA SER A 5 9.11 11.72 -7.78
C SER A 5 9.86 10.68 -6.95
N SER A 6 9.16 9.60 -6.61
CA SER A 6 9.77 8.46 -5.94
C SER A 6 10.96 8.05 -6.82
N PRO A 7 12.20 8.04 -6.31
CA PRO A 7 13.31 7.55 -7.11
C PRO A 7 12.96 6.12 -7.52
N ASN A 8 12.87 5.87 -8.82
CA ASN A 8 12.64 4.55 -9.41
C ASN A 8 13.84 3.66 -9.05
N LEU A 9 13.88 3.15 -7.82
CA LEU A 9 15.04 2.47 -7.23
C LEU A 9 15.18 1.01 -7.64
N VAL A 10 14.33 0.50 -8.52
CA VAL A 10 14.52 -0.82 -9.11
C VAL A 10 14.14 -0.75 -10.58
N ARG A 11 15.11 -1.01 -11.46
CA ARG A 11 14.85 -1.33 -12.86
C ARG A 11 13.91 -2.53 -12.83
N SER A 12 12.63 -2.33 -13.16
CA SER A 12 11.56 -3.35 -13.11
C SER A 12 11.83 -4.61 -13.94
N MET A 13 12.95 -4.63 -14.67
CA MET A 13 13.43 -5.72 -15.49
C MET A 13 13.91 -6.96 -14.72
N PHE A 14 14.22 -6.89 -13.42
CA PHE A 14 14.83 -8.02 -12.70
C PHE A 14 13.99 -8.59 -11.55
N LEU A 15 12.66 -8.55 -11.67
CA LEU A 15 11.80 -9.36 -10.80
C LEU A 15 11.53 -10.69 -11.52
N PRO A 16 11.78 -11.86 -10.90
CA PRO A 16 11.54 -13.18 -11.52
C PRO A 16 10.07 -13.39 -11.91
N TYR A 17 9.16 -12.55 -11.40
CA TYR A 17 7.73 -12.59 -11.64
C TYR A 17 7.23 -11.44 -12.54
N PHE A 18 8.11 -10.60 -13.07
CA PHE A 18 7.76 -9.55 -14.01
C PHE A 18 7.92 -10.03 -15.45
N SER A 19 6.93 -9.74 -16.30
CA SER A 19 7.03 -9.93 -17.75
C SER A 19 6.51 -8.70 -18.48
N LYS A 20 7.18 -8.24 -19.54
CA LYS A 20 6.72 -7.10 -20.34
C LYS A 20 5.30 -7.32 -20.90
N LYS A 21 4.99 -8.57 -21.26
CA LYS A 21 3.69 -8.93 -21.85
C LYS A 21 2.55 -8.86 -20.83
N THR A 22 2.75 -9.38 -19.61
CA THR A 22 1.69 -9.54 -18.59
C THR A 22 1.75 -8.52 -17.44
N GLY A 23 2.87 -7.81 -17.27
CA GLY A 23 3.09 -6.79 -16.25
C GLY A 23 3.73 -7.31 -14.96
N ALA A 24 3.74 -6.46 -13.93
CA ALA A 24 4.22 -6.79 -12.60
C ALA A 24 3.22 -7.65 -11.82
N PRO A 25 3.69 -8.41 -10.81
CA PRO A 25 2.80 -9.14 -9.91
C PRO A 25 1.90 -8.18 -9.12
N ARG A 26 0.64 -8.60 -8.98
CA ARG A 26 -0.41 -7.90 -8.26
C ARG A 26 -1.23 -8.86 -7.42
N LEU A 27 -1.52 -8.50 -6.18
CA LEU A 27 -2.49 -9.17 -5.33
C LEU A 27 -3.88 -8.60 -5.58
N ARG A 28 -4.82 -9.45 -6.00
CA ARG A 28 -6.20 -9.04 -6.30
C ARG A 28 -7.21 -10.10 -5.87
N LEU A 29 -8.49 -9.71 -5.89
CA LEU A 29 -9.61 -10.60 -5.65
C LEU A 29 -10.22 -11.10 -6.96
N GLN A 30 -10.27 -12.41 -7.15
CA GLN A 30 -11.07 -13.03 -8.20
C GLN A 30 -12.47 -13.33 -7.67
N LEU A 31 -13.48 -12.99 -8.46
CA LEU A 31 -14.86 -13.27 -8.10
C LEU A 31 -15.23 -14.70 -8.49
N MET A 32 -15.79 -15.43 -7.54
CA MET A 32 -16.30 -16.78 -7.70
C MET A 32 -17.71 -16.92 -7.12
N GLY A 33 -18.37 -18.03 -7.45
CA GLY A 33 -19.72 -18.33 -6.99
C GLY A 33 -20.82 -17.67 -7.83
N LYS A 34 -22.05 -17.71 -7.30
CA LYS A 34 -23.26 -17.27 -8.01
C LYS A 34 -23.77 -15.93 -7.51
N LYS A 35 -24.69 -15.31 -8.27
CA LYS A 35 -25.42 -14.12 -7.81
C LYS A 35 -26.07 -14.40 -6.43
N GLY A 36 -25.94 -13.46 -5.49
CA GLY A 36 -26.44 -13.61 -4.12
C GLY A 36 -25.53 -14.38 -3.16
N ARG A 37 -24.65 -15.27 -3.66
CA ARG A 37 -23.67 -16.03 -2.84
C ARG A 37 -22.29 -15.97 -3.49
N ARG A 38 -21.74 -14.76 -3.53
CA ARG A 38 -20.43 -14.44 -4.11
C ARG A 38 -19.34 -14.64 -3.05
N PHE A 39 -18.30 -15.37 -3.42
CA PHE A 39 -17.08 -15.48 -2.63
C PHE A 39 -15.89 -15.04 -3.49
N TYR A 40 -14.81 -14.61 -2.84
CA TYR A 40 -13.64 -14.09 -3.52
C TYR A 40 -12.43 -14.95 -3.18
N ARG A 41 -11.60 -15.23 -4.19
CA ARG A 41 -10.26 -15.80 -3.97
C ARG A 41 -9.25 -14.67 -4.00
N MET A 42 -8.40 -14.61 -2.99
CA MET A 42 -7.25 -13.73 -2.99
C MET A 42 -6.12 -14.43 -3.75
N VAL A 43 -5.66 -13.82 -4.83
CA VAL A 43 -4.67 -14.43 -5.74
C VAL A 43 -3.52 -13.47 -6.00
N ALA A 44 -2.34 -14.05 -6.21
CA ALA A 44 -1.23 -13.39 -6.87
C ALA A 44 -1.30 -13.67 -8.38
N CYS A 45 -1.31 -12.63 -9.20
CA CYS A 45 -1.38 -12.72 -10.66
C CYS A 45 -0.59 -11.58 -11.30
N ASN A 46 -0.43 -11.59 -12.62
CA ASN A 46 0.13 -10.42 -13.29
C ASN A 46 -0.94 -9.33 -13.45
N GLN A 47 -0.50 -8.09 -13.58
CA GLN A 47 -1.37 -6.91 -13.65
C GLN A 47 -2.31 -6.92 -14.87
N LYS A 48 -1.84 -7.35 -16.05
CA LYS A 48 -2.60 -7.31 -17.32
C LYS A 48 -3.50 -8.53 -17.52
N ASP A 49 -3.34 -9.58 -16.72
CA ASP A 49 -4.17 -10.79 -16.84
C ASP A 49 -5.64 -10.44 -16.56
N PRO A 50 -6.63 -11.06 -17.23
CA PRO A 50 -8.04 -10.77 -17.00
C PRO A 50 -8.45 -11.15 -15.56
N ARG A 51 -9.42 -10.43 -14.97
CA ARG A 51 -9.78 -10.54 -13.54
C ARG A 51 -9.91 -11.99 -13.05
N ASN A 52 -10.69 -12.79 -13.77
CA ASN A 52 -10.99 -14.18 -13.43
C ASN A 52 -10.18 -15.21 -14.26
N GLY A 53 -9.06 -14.80 -14.85
CA GLY A 53 -8.21 -15.69 -15.66
C GLY A 53 -7.06 -16.32 -14.89
N LYS A 54 -5.96 -16.54 -15.63
CA LYS A 54 -4.72 -17.12 -15.11
C LYS A 54 -4.20 -16.31 -13.92
N HIS A 55 -3.73 -17.03 -12.91
CA HIS A 55 -3.07 -16.51 -11.74
C HIS A 55 -1.87 -17.41 -11.42
N MET A 56 -0.93 -16.88 -10.64
CA MET A 56 0.29 -17.59 -10.26
C MET A 56 0.05 -18.46 -9.04
N GLU A 57 -0.63 -17.91 -8.04
CA GLU A 57 -0.88 -18.58 -6.76
C GLU A 57 -2.18 -18.09 -6.11
N VAL A 58 -2.90 -19.00 -5.44
CA VAL A 58 -4.03 -18.66 -4.57
C VAL A 58 -3.53 -18.52 -3.13
N LEU A 59 -3.69 -17.33 -2.57
CA LEU A 59 -3.24 -16.98 -1.22
C LEU A 59 -4.33 -17.17 -0.18
N GLY A 60 -5.60 -17.15 -0.57
CA GLY A 60 -6.69 -17.26 0.39
C GLY A 60 -8.08 -17.09 -0.20
N SER A 61 -9.06 -17.02 0.68
CA SER A 61 -10.47 -16.80 0.34
C SER A 61 -11.11 -15.78 1.27
N PHE A 62 -12.05 -15.02 0.72
CA PHE A 62 -12.80 -13.99 1.42
C PHE A 62 -14.29 -14.11 1.09
N ALA A 63 -15.13 -14.27 2.11
CA ALA A 63 -16.58 -14.32 1.99
C ALA A 63 -17.22 -13.10 2.68
N PRO A 64 -17.64 -12.06 1.93
CA PRO A 64 -18.22 -10.86 2.54
C PRO A 64 -19.68 -11.02 2.98
N LYS A 65 -20.41 -11.96 2.36
CA LYS A 65 -21.82 -12.22 2.66
C LYS A 65 -21.94 -13.64 3.20
N VAL A 66 -21.96 -13.77 4.52
CA VAL A 66 -22.17 -15.02 5.24
C VAL A 66 -23.45 -14.88 6.06
N LYS A 67 -24.23 -15.96 6.18
CA LYS A 67 -25.50 -15.95 6.93
C LYS A 67 -25.31 -15.63 8.42
N SER A 68 -24.16 -15.99 8.97
CA SER A 68 -23.79 -15.79 10.38
C SER A 68 -23.34 -14.36 10.72
N GLY A 69 -23.30 -13.43 9.76
CA GLY A 69 -22.87 -12.03 9.98
C GLY A 69 -21.36 -11.84 10.14
N VAL A 70 -20.62 -12.89 10.53
CA VAL A 70 -19.16 -12.89 10.62
C VAL A 70 -18.54 -13.05 9.23
N LYS A 71 -17.64 -12.14 8.85
CA LYS A 71 -16.91 -12.19 7.58
C LYS A 71 -15.77 -13.19 7.69
N GLU A 72 -15.82 -14.24 6.89
CA GLU A 72 -14.79 -15.27 6.89
C GLU A 72 -13.62 -14.87 5.98
N ILE A 73 -12.41 -14.84 6.56
CA ILE A 73 -11.14 -14.62 5.86
C ILE A 73 -10.25 -15.83 6.14
N ARG A 74 -9.84 -16.54 5.08
CA ARG A 74 -8.83 -17.60 5.15
C ARG A 74 -7.61 -17.16 4.37
N LEU A 75 -6.45 -17.15 4.99
CA LEU A 75 -5.23 -16.58 4.41
C LEU A 75 -4.00 -17.45 4.69
N ARG A 76 -3.16 -17.65 3.67
CA ARG A 76 -1.86 -18.32 3.79
C ARG A 76 -0.79 -17.30 4.18
N PHE A 77 -0.59 -17.12 5.48
CA PHE A 77 0.29 -16.09 6.05
C PHE A 77 1.72 -16.08 5.47
N SER A 78 2.37 -17.24 5.37
CA SER A 78 3.74 -17.35 4.85
C SER A 78 3.88 -16.84 3.42
N ARG A 79 2.95 -17.25 2.54
CA ARG A 79 2.94 -16.87 1.13
C ARG A 79 2.51 -15.43 0.93
N SER A 80 1.55 -14.94 1.71
CA SER A 80 1.20 -13.51 1.70
C SER A 80 2.39 -12.63 2.07
N LYS A 81 3.15 -12.98 3.12
CA LYS A 81 4.38 -12.25 3.49
C LYS A 81 5.44 -12.28 2.39
N PHE A 82 5.62 -13.43 1.73
CA PHE A 82 6.53 -13.55 0.60
C PHE A 82 6.18 -12.55 -0.52
N TRP A 83 4.91 -12.51 -0.96
CA TRP A 83 4.50 -11.62 -2.04
C TRP A 83 4.56 -10.13 -1.65
N LEU A 84 4.36 -9.82 -0.37
CA LEU A 84 4.62 -8.48 0.15
C LEU A 84 6.11 -8.11 0.07
N GLY A 85 7.01 -9.04 0.44
CA GLY A 85 8.46 -8.84 0.33
C GLY A 85 8.97 -8.71 -1.09
N VAL A 86 8.32 -9.37 -2.06
CA VAL A 86 8.58 -9.19 -3.50
C VAL A 86 8.16 -7.81 -4.01
N GLY A 87 7.35 -7.06 -3.25
CA GLY A 87 6.83 -5.76 -3.66
C GLY A 87 5.63 -5.88 -4.61
N ALA A 88 4.82 -6.94 -4.49
CA ALA A 88 3.63 -7.09 -5.31
C ALA A 88 2.63 -5.97 -5.00
N SER A 89 2.17 -5.26 -6.04
CA SER A 89 1.13 -4.23 -5.90
C SER A 89 -0.17 -4.85 -5.40
N MET A 90 -0.98 -4.12 -4.64
CA MET A 90 -2.24 -4.65 -4.08
C MET A 90 -3.45 -3.91 -4.65
N SER A 91 -4.65 -4.41 -4.34
CA SER A 91 -5.89 -3.66 -4.56
C SER A 91 -6.40 -3.12 -3.23
N PRO A 92 -7.12 -1.99 -3.18
CA PRO A 92 -7.53 -1.38 -1.91
C PRO A 92 -8.26 -2.36 -0.99
N ARG A 93 -9.12 -3.23 -1.54
CA ARG A 93 -9.83 -4.23 -0.74
C ARG A 93 -8.90 -5.32 -0.19
N VAL A 94 -7.86 -5.71 -0.93
CA VAL A 94 -6.85 -6.66 -0.44
C VAL A 94 -6.03 -6.04 0.69
N GLU A 95 -5.66 -4.76 0.58
CA GLU A 95 -4.99 -4.03 1.65
C GLU A 95 -5.81 -4.04 2.93
N HIS A 96 -7.11 -3.73 2.86
CA HIS A 96 -7.99 -3.82 4.02
C HIS A 96 -8.07 -5.24 4.61
N ILE A 97 -8.13 -6.29 3.78
CA ILE A 97 -8.15 -7.68 4.26
C ILE A 97 -6.85 -8.02 4.99
N LEU A 98 -5.71 -7.62 4.42
CA LEU A 98 -4.39 -7.87 5.02
C LEU A 98 -4.22 -7.10 6.33
N ALA A 99 -4.73 -5.86 6.41
CA ALA A 99 -4.75 -5.07 7.62
C ALA A 99 -5.62 -5.70 8.71
N LEU A 100 -6.81 -6.20 8.37
CA LEU A 100 -7.66 -6.93 9.32
C LEU A 100 -6.98 -8.21 9.85
N SER A 101 -6.09 -8.82 9.06
CA SER A 101 -5.29 -9.97 9.48
C SER A 101 -3.97 -9.61 10.18
N ASN A 102 -3.73 -8.32 10.48
CA ASN A 102 -2.53 -7.81 11.13
C ASN A 102 -1.21 -8.08 10.36
N LEU A 103 -1.25 -8.19 9.03
CA LEU A 103 -0.01 -8.30 8.21
C LEU A 103 0.58 -6.93 7.86
N ILE A 104 -0.29 -5.94 7.68
CA ILE A 104 0.09 -4.57 7.34
C ILE A 104 -0.69 -3.61 8.25
N PRO A 105 -0.19 -2.40 8.51
CA PRO A 105 -1.00 -1.38 9.18
C PRO A 105 -2.25 -1.05 8.35
N PRO A 106 -3.35 -0.62 8.99
CA PRO A 106 -4.53 -0.17 8.27
C PRO A 106 -4.17 0.99 7.33
N PRO A 107 -4.58 0.92 6.04
CA PRO A 107 -4.33 2.03 5.14
C PRO A 107 -5.14 3.26 5.58
N PRO A 108 -4.67 4.47 5.26
CA PRO A 108 -5.42 5.69 5.53
C PRO A 108 -6.80 5.64 4.83
N PRO A 109 -7.84 6.26 5.42
CA PRO A 109 -9.18 6.22 4.86
C PRO A 109 -9.22 6.94 3.51
N ALA A 110 -9.81 6.36 2.46
CA ALA A 110 -9.82 6.99 1.15
C ALA A 110 -10.37 8.44 1.16
N TYR A 111 -9.76 9.32 0.37
CA TYR A 111 -10.25 10.69 0.19
C TYR A 111 -11.68 10.69 -0.39
N GLY A 112 -12.57 11.42 0.26
CA GLY A 112 -13.97 11.55 -0.10
C GLY A 112 -14.62 12.67 0.69
N ARG A 113 -15.89 12.99 0.38
CA ARG A 113 -16.57 14.16 0.97
C ARG A 113 -16.52 14.18 2.51
N ARG A 114 -16.66 13.01 3.16
CA ARG A 114 -16.63 12.89 4.63
C ARG A 114 -15.24 12.98 5.23
N THR A 115 -14.20 12.63 4.46
CA THR A 115 -12.81 12.60 4.93
C THR A 115 -12.03 13.87 4.56
N LYS A 116 -12.60 14.76 3.73
CA LYS A 116 -11.95 16.00 3.25
C LYS A 116 -11.35 16.84 4.38
N GLY A 117 -12.11 17.13 5.43
CA GLY A 117 -11.62 17.94 6.56
C GLY A 117 -10.45 17.29 7.31
N HIS A 118 -10.42 15.97 7.43
CA HIS A 118 -9.29 15.27 8.04
C HIS A 118 -8.00 15.44 7.22
N TYR A 119 -8.11 15.40 5.89
CA TYR A 119 -6.97 15.60 5.00
C TYR A 119 -6.46 17.04 5.01
N GLU A 120 -7.36 18.04 5.04
CA GLU A 120 -6.99 19.45 5.19
C GLU A 120 -6.22 19.71 6.50
N LEU A 121 -6.70 19.14 7.61
CA LEU A 121 -6.00 19.21 8.90
C LEU A 121 -4.62 18.56 8.84
N LEU A 122 -4.50 17.40 8.18
CA LEU A 122 -3.20 16.73 8.02
C LEU A 122 -2.23 17.58 7.21
N GLU A 123 -2.69 18.20 6.11
CA GLU A 123 -1.85 19.10 5.31
C GLU A 123 -1.33 20.27 6.16
N GLN A 124 -2.21 20.90 6.95
CA GLN A 124 -1.82 21.98 7.87
C GLN A 124 -0.74 21.52 8.88
N VAL A 125 -0.97 20.38 9.55
CA VAL A 125 -0.01 19.83 10.53
C VAL A 125 1.33 19.49 9.86
N MET A 126 1.32 18.99 8.62
CA MET A 126 2.55 18.67 7.88
C MET A 126 3.31 19.93 7.49
N GLU A 127 2.62 20.99 7.07
CA GLU A 127 3.23 22.28 6.75
C GLU A 127 3.85 22.93 8.00
N GLU A 128 3.16 22.91 9.13
CA GLU A 128 3.68 23.39 10.42
C GLU A 128 4.95 22.63 10.81
N ARG A 129 4.95 21.30 10.70
CA ARG A 129 6.14 20.46 10.96
C ARG A 129 7.29 20.78 10.02
N GLN A 130 7.02 21.00 8.73
CA GLN A 130 8.04 21.37 7.74
C GLN A 130 8.68 22.72 8.07
N LYS A 131 7.87 23.73 8.40
CA LYS A 131 8.33 25.06 8.81
C LYS A 131 9.19 24.97 10.08
N ALA A 132 8.74 24.22 11.08
CA ALA A 132 9.50 23.99 12.31
C ALA A 132 10.84 23.28 12.04
N HIS A 133 10.86 22.26 11.17
CA HIS A 133 12.08 21.56 10.79
C HIS A 133 13.06 22.47 10.04
N GLN A 134 12.58 23.28 9.10
CA GLN A 134 13.39 24.26 8.38
C GLN A 134 14.00 25.30 9.33
N ALA A 135 13.20 25.84 10.26
CA ALA A 135 13.68 26.78 11.27
C ALA A 135 14.77 26.14 12.17
N ALA A 136 14.60 24.86 12.57
CA ALA A 136 15.61 24.15 13.33
C ALA A 136 16.93 23.96 12.54
N ILE A 137 16.85 23.63 11.25
CA ILE A 137 18.01 23.55 10.35
C ILE A 137 18.70 24.92 10.24
N GLU A 138 17.93 25.99 10.09
CA GLU A 138 18.46 27.34 9.99
C GLU A 138 19.20 27.76 11.26
N VAL A 139 18.60 27.50 12.44
CA VAL A 139 19.22 27.73 13.75
C VAL A 139 20.52 26.93 13.88
N PHE A 140 20.51 25.64 13.53
CA PHE A 140 21.70 24.78 13.56
C PHE A 140 22.81 25.31 12.65
N ASN A 141 22.48 25.67 11.41
CA ASN A 141 23.43 26.22 10.45
C ASN A 141 24.02 27.57 10.92
N LYS A 142 23.22 28.40 11.60
CA LYS A 142 23.66 29.67 12.18
C LYS A 142 24.63 29.47 13.34
N LEU A 143 24.35 28.53 14.24
CA LEU A 143 25.23 28.13 15.34
C LEU A 143 26.57 27.56 14.83
N GLY A 144 26.52 26.67 13.84
CA GLY A 144 27.71 26.10 13.21
C GLY A 144 28.59 27.13 12.49
N ARG A 145 27.98 28.20 11.94
CA ARG A 145 28.72 29.35 11.39
C ARG A 145 29.40 30.17 12.48
N GLN A 146 28.74 30.43 13.60
CA GLN A 146 29.33 31.21 14.70
C GLN A 146 30.52 30.49 15.35
N GLN A 147 30.44 29.18 15.53
CA GLN A 147 31.56 28.41 16.10
C GLN A 147 32.81 28.47 15.22
N LYS A 148 32.68 28.40 13.87
CA LYS A 148 33.84 28.50 12.97
C LYS A 148 34.57 29.85 12.97
N VAL A 149 33.89 30.94 13.32
CA VAL A 149 34.49 32.29 13.38
C VAL A 149 35.30 32.49 14.67
N VAL A 150 34.97 31.74 15.73
CA VAL A 150 35.62 31.88 17.05
C VAL A 150 36.89 31.02 17.17
N PHE A 151 37.11 30.07 16.25
CA PHE A 151 38.31 29.21 16.22
C PHE A 151 39.40 29.66 15.22
N THR A 152 39.31 30.87 14.68
CA THR A 152 40.33 31.53 13.82
C THR A 152 40.87 32.77 14.50
#